data_AF-A0AAN7TQ08-F1
#
_entry.id   AF-A0AAN7TQ08-F1
#
_cell.length_a   1.000
_cell.length_b   1.000
_cell.length_c   1.000
_cell.angle_alpha   90.00
_cell.angle_beta   90.00
_cell.angle_gamma   90.00
#
_symmetry.space_group_name_H-M   'P 1'
#
loop_
_entity.id
_entity.type
_entity.pdbx_description
1 polymer ?
#
loop_
_entity_poly.entity_id
_entity_poly.type
_entity_poly.pdbx_seq_one_letter_code
_entity_poly.pdbx_strand_id
1 'polypeptide(L)'
;MQASRALAEAAGRDGITMKFFAAISPFMGRTMEEAQAKFDLAYEHADIIGGLGQFSGYTGIDMSKYPLDEVLVLDTSDPKENMIQGFLGNFVDSLETNTEPWTPRRLGYKMALGGLHPSPVGTPEMIADIIQSWIDEADIDGFNIAYISNPGSFEDVVTLLIPVLRERGMIFDDYAVPGGTFRENLLRQPGQTRLRKDHYGSSFDYETVEDTPVLVEGVEKLGVASNEI
;
A
#
# COMPACT_ATOMS: atom_id res chain seq x y z
N MET A 1 1.84 9.07 9.15
CA MET A 1 2.97 8.38 9.80
C MET A 1 3.18 8.84 11.25
N GLN A 2 3.52 10.11 11.49
CA GLN A 2 3.85 10.62 12.84
C GLN A 2 2.79 10.35 13.92
N ALA A 3 1.51 10.64 13.64
CA ALA A 3 0.42 10.38 14.59
C ALA A 3 0.32 8.89 14.96
N SER A 4 0.50 8.00 13.99
CA SER A 4 0.51 6.55 14.24
C SER A 4 1.71 6.13 15.08
N ARG A 5 2.92 6.68 14.83
CA ARG A 5 4.11 6.41 15.66
C ARG A 5 3.90 6.88 17.11
N ALA A 6 3.35 8.08 17.30
CA ALA A 6 3.03 8.60 18.63
C ALA A 6 1.99 7.73 19.37
N LEU A 7 0.98 7.19 18.67
CA LEU A 7 0.03 6.25 19.24
C LEU A 7 0.70 4.92 19.64
N ALA A 8 1.66 4.43 18.85
CA ALA A 8 2.44 3.25 19.21
C ALA A 8 3.27 3.50 20.47
N GLU A 9 3.94 4.64 20.56
CA GLU A 9 4.72 5.05 21.74
C GLU A 9 3.84 5.18 23.00
N ALA A 10 2.67 5.80 22.87
CA ALA A 10 1.70 5.88 23.96
C ALA A 10 1.19 4.49 24.42
N ALA A 11 1.22 3.50 23.54
CA ALA A 11 0.91 2.11 23.84
C ALA A 11 2.13 1.28 24.31
N GLY A 12 3.27 1.92 24.57
CA GLY A 12 4.49 1.25 25.05
C GLY A 12 5.31 0.55 23.96
N ARG A 13 5.03 0.83 22.68
CA ARG A 13 5.78 0.31 21.53
C ARG A 13 6.72 1.35 20.96
N ASP A 14 7.92 0.93 20.61
CA ASP A 14 8.84 1.78 19.84
C ASP A 14 8.22 2.10 18.46
N GLY A 15 7.91 3.38 18.25
CA GLY A 15 7.23 3.88 17.04
C GLY A 15 8.02 3.61 15.75
N ILE A 16 9.34 3.47 15.81
CA ILE A 16 10.21 3.23 14.65
C ILE A 16 10.13 1.79 14.12
N THR A 17 9.64 0.87 14.95
CA THR A 17 9.44 -0.54 14.60
C THR A 17 8.22 -0.77 13.72
N MET A 18 7.32 0.21 13.68
CA MET A 18 6.19 0.21 12.77
C MET A 18 6.66 0.72 11.41
N LYS A 19 6.65 -0.15 10.42
CA LYS A 19 7.11 0.14 9.06
C LYS A 19 5.94 0.58 8.19
N PHE A 20 6.09 1.70 7.49
CA PHE A 20 5.07 2.23 6.59
C PHE A 20 5.48 2.07 5.13
N PHE A 21 4.58 1.54 4.32
CA PHE A 21 4.79 1.31 2.90
C PHE A 21 3.77 2.08 2.08
N ALA A 22 4.23 3.01 1.24
CA ALA A 22 3.38 3.71 0.29
C ALA A 22 3.16 2.87 -0.97
N ALA A 23 2.00 2.95 -1.61
CA ALA A 23 1.76 2.26 -2.86
C ALA A 23 2.05 3.16 -4.06
N ILE A 24 2.65 2.61 -5.13
CA ILE A 24 2.98 3.33 -6.37
C ILE A 24 2.91 2.37 -7.57
N SER A 25 2.46 2.88 -8.71
CA SER A 25 2.27 2.11 -9.96
C SER A 25 3.00 2.78 -11.14
N PRO A 26 4.34 2.83 -11.15
CA PRO A 26 5.08 3.66 -12.11
C PRO A 26 5.11 3.05 -13.52
N PHE A 27 5.05 3.91 -14.53
CA PHE A 27 5.40 3.58 -15.92
C PHE A 27 6.83 4.06 -16.18
N MET A 28 7.74 3.13 -16.44
CA MET A 28 9.17 3.42 -16.57
C MET A 28 9.72 3.05 -17.93
N GLY A 29 10.58 3.89 -18.48
CA GLY A 29 11.36 3.63 -19.68
C GLY A 29 12.73 4.27 -19.54
N ARG A 30 13.72 3.84 -20.34
CA ARG A 30 15.06 4.45 -20.33
C ARG A 30 15.02 5.90 -20.78
N THR A 31 14.01 6.26 -21.56
CA THR A 31 13.69 7.62 -21.97
C THR A 31 12.23 7.94 -21.66
N MET A 32 11.89 9.23 -21.70
CA MET A 32 10.51 9.67 -21.54
C MET A 32 9.59 9.10 -22.61
N GLU A 33 10.08 8.96 -23.84
CA GLU A 33 9.32 8.40 -24.95
C GLU A 33 8.99 6.92 -24.71
N GLU A 34 9.94 6.13 -24.20
CA GLU A 34 9.68 4.72 -23.85
C GLU A 34 8.66 4.60 -22.70
N ALA A 35 8.78 5.45 -21.67
CA ALA A 35 7.85 5.47 -20.54
C ALA A 35 6.43 5.85 -21.00
N GLN A 36 6.33 6.90 -21.83
CA GLN A 36 5.06 7.37 -22.39
C GLN A 36 4.43 6.33 -23.31
N ALA A 37 5.20 5.65 -24.16
CA ALA A 37 4.70 4.61 -25.03
C ALA A 37 4.06 3.44 -24.23
N LYS A 38 4.64 3.09 -23.07
CA LYS A 38 4.05 2.09 -22.16
C LYS A 38 2.75 2.58 -21.54
N PHE A 39 2.69 3.85 -21.14
CA PHE A 39 1.45 4.46 -20.64
C PHE A 39 0.36 4.45 -21.72
N ASP A 40 0.68 4.91 -22.93
CA ASP A 40 -0.26 5.00 -24.05
C ASP A 40 -0.81 3.62 -24.42
N LEU A 41 0.05 2.59 -24.45
CA LEU A 41 -0.37 1.21 -24.69
C LEU A 41 -1.31 0.69 -23.59
N ALA A 42 -1.00 0.97 -22.33
CA ALA A 42 -1.89 0.59 -21.23
C ALA A 42 -3.23 1.34 -21.30
N TYR A 43 -3.20 2.61 -21.69
CA TYR A 43 -4.39 3.44 -21.87
C TYR A 43 -5.30 2.90 -22.98
N GLU A 44 -4.72 2.48 -24.11
CA GLU A 44 -5.46 1.86 -25.22
C GLU A 44 -6.21 0.59 -24.79
N HIS A 45 -5.63 -0.17 -23.85
CA HIS A 45 -6.20 -1.42 -23.34
C HIS A 45 -6.99 -1.27 -22.04
N ALA A 46 -7.17 -0.05 -21.53
CA ALA A 46 -7.86 0.18 -20.27
C ALA A 46 -9.38 -0.09 -20.38
N ASP A 47 -9.89 -0.97 -19.52
CA ASP A 47 -11.32 -1.20 -19.37
C ASP A 47 -11.91 -0.23 -18.33
N ILE A 48 -12.56 0.83 -18.83
CA ILE A 48 -13.22 1.84 -17.98
C ILE A 48 -14.33 1.24 -17.11
N ILE A 49 -15.04 0.22 -17.58
CA ILE A 49 -16.13 -0.41 -16.82
C ILE A 49 -15.56 -1.26 -15.70
N GLY A 50 -14.48 -2.01 -15.99
CA GLY A 50 -13.70 -2.72 -14.98
C GLY A 50 -13.16 -1.78 -13.90
N GLY A 51 -12.58 -0.64 -14.30
CA GLY A 51 -12.09 0.38 -13.38
C GLY A 51 -13.18 0.99 -12.50
N LEU A 52 -14.36 1.29 -13.07
CA LEU A 52 -15.51 1.76 -12.31
C LEU A 52 -16.06 0.70 -11.36
N GLY A 53 -16.09 -0.57 -11.76
CA GLY A 53 -16.47 -1.69 -10.88
C GLY A 53 -15.54 -1.81 -9.68
N GLN A 54 -14.23 -1.63 -9.87
CA GLN A 54 -13.26 -1.58 -8.78
C GLN A 54 -13.52 -0.41 -7.83
N PHE A 55 -13.78 0.79 -8.38
CA PHE A 55 -14.08 1.97 -7.58
C PHE A 55 -15.35 1.77 -6.74
N SER A 56 -16.41 1.22 -7.35
CA SER A 56 -17.63 0.86 -6.66
C SER A 56 -17.38 -0.15 -5.54
N GLY A 57 -16.51 -1.14 -5.76
CA GLY A 57 -16.12 -2.11 -4.72
C GLY A 57 -15.40 -1.46 -3.53
N TYR A 58 -14.55 -0.46 -3.77
CA TYR A 58 -13.81 0.24 -2.71
C TYR A 58 -14.66 1.23 -1.93
N THR A 59 -15.58 1.90 -2.61
CA THR A 59 -16.32 3.03 -2.06
C THR A 59 -17.73 2.70 -1.61
N GLY A 60 -18.34 1.66 -2.20
CA GLY A 60 -19.77 1.37 -2.08
C GLY A 60 -20.66 2.25 -2.95
N ILE A 61 -20.11 3.18 -3.74
CA ILE A 61 -20.87 4.00 -4.68
C ILE A 61 -21.11 3.21 -5.96
N ASP A 62 -22.37 3.01 -6.33
CA ASP A 62 -22.73 2.35 -7.58
C ASP A 62 -22.53 3.27 -8.79
N MET A 63 -21.39 3.11 -9.46
CA MET A 63 -21.00 3.95 -10.59
C MET A 63 -21.82 3.70 -11.85
N SER A 64 -22.61 2.61 -11.91
CA SER A 64 -23.49 2.34 -13.06
C SER A 64 -24.66 3.33 -13.16
N LYS A 65 -24.96 4.05 -12.08
CA LYS A 65 -26.03 5.06 -12.01
C LYS A 65 -25.65 6.41 -12.63
N TYR A 66 -24.37 6.63 -12.92
CA TYR A 66 -23.86 7.91 -13.39
C TYR A 66 -23.49 7.84 -14.88
N PRO A 67 -23.92 8.81 -15.71
CA PRO A 67 -23.52 8.86 -17.11
C PRO A 67 -22.02 9.07 -17.28
N LEU A 68 -21.39 8.33 -18.20
CA LEU A 68 -19.92 8.29 -18.33
C LEU A 68 -19.26 9.64 -18.61
N ASP A 69 -19.93 10.50 -19.36
CA ASP A 69 -19.37 11.75 -19.90
C ASP A 69 -19.94 13.00 -19.20
N GLU A 70 -20.77 12.80 -18.18
CA GLU A 70 -21.26 13.89 -17.34
C GLU A 70 -20.36 14.09 -16.13
N VAL A 71 -20.37 15.32 -15.61
CA VAL A 71 -19.64 15.64 -14.38
C VAL A 71 -20.18 14.75 -13.25
N LEU A 72 -19.26 14.06 -12.58
CA LEU A 72 -19.59 13.24 -11.42
C LEU A 72 -19.96 14.16 -10.25
N VAL A 73 -21.24 14.10 -9.86
CA VAL A 73 -21.76 14.82 -8.70
C VAL A 73 -22.17 13.80 -7.65
N LEU A 74 -21.45 13.78 -6.53
CA LEU A 74 -21.76 12.95 -5.38
C LEU A 74 -22.62 13.72 -4.37
N ASP A 75 -23.45 13.01 -3.61
CA ASP A 75 -24.27 13.60 -2.54
C ASP A 75 -23.41 13.90 -1.32
N THR A 76 -22.94 15.14 -1.21
CA THR A 76 -22.09 15.58 -0.10
C THR A 76 -22.81 15.67 1.25
N SER A 77 -24.13 15.44 1.29
CA SER A 77 -24.86 15.27 2.55
C SER A 77 -24.69 13.88 3.16
N ASP A 78 -24.33 12.87 2.35
CA ASP A 78 -23.88 11.57 2.85
C ASP A 78 -22.40 11.65 3.26
N PRO A 79 -22.03 11.32 4.52
CA PRO A 79 -20.65 11.42 5.00
C PRO A 79 -19.64 10.59 4.20
N LYS A 80 -20.04 9.44 3.64
CA LYS A 80 -19.17 8.58 2.83
C LYS A 80 -18.91 9.22 1.48
N GLU A 81 -19.95 9.67 0.81
CA GLU A 81 -19.84 10.33 -0.48
C GLU A 81 -19.07 11.66 -0.36
N ASN A 82 -19.26 12.41 0.72
CA ASN A 82 -18.49 13.62 1.00
C ASN A 82 -16.98 13.34 1.15
N MET A 83 -16.61 12.25 1.85
CA MET A 83 -15.21 11.83 1.97
C MET A 83 -14.62 11.46 0.60
N ILE A 84 -15.39 10.77 -0.24
CA ILE A 84 -14.98 10.37 -1.58
C ILE A 84 -14.85 11.59 -2.50
N GLN A 85 -15.76 12.55 -2.40
CA GLN A 85 -15.69 13.82 -3.14
C GLN A 85 -14.41 14.59 -2.77
N GLY A 86 -14.07 14.68 -1.48
CA GLY A 86 -12.82 15.30 -1.03
C GLY A 86 -11.59 14.56 -1.55
N PHE A 87 -11.63 13.24 -1.56
CA PHE A 87 -10.56 12.40 -2.10
C PHE A 87 -10.36 12.61 -3.61
N LEU A 88 -11.45 12.66 -4.40
CA LEU A 88 -11.39 12.98 -5.82
C LEU A 88 -10.87 14.39 -6.08
N GLY A 89 -11.20 15.36 -5.20
CA GLY A 89 -10.64 16.71 -5.21
C GLY A 89 -9.12 16.70 -5.07
N ASN A 90 -8.58 15.97 -4.09
CA ASN A 90 -7.13 15.86 -3.88
C ASN A 90 -6.40 15.24 -5.08
N PHE A 91 -7.07 14.37 -5.85
CA PHE A 91 -6.51 13.83 -7.10
C PHE A 91 -6.34 14.90 -8.18
N VAL A 92 -7.28 15.84 -8.29
CA VAL A 92 -7.18 16.99 -9.20
C VAL A 92 -5.98 17.86 -8.81
N ASP A 93 -5.82 18.13 -7.51
CA ASP A 93 -4.74 18.98 -7.00
C ASP A 93 -3.35 18.35 -7.20
N SER A 94 -3.25 17.01 -7.16
CA SER A 94 -1.99 16.30 -7.42
C SER A 94 -1.57 16.26 -8.89
N LEU A 95 -2.48 16.61 -9.81
CA LEU A 95 -2.24 16.75 -11.24
C LEU A 95 -2.31 18.25 -11.56
N GLU A 96 -1.29 19.02 -11.14
CA GLU A 96 -1.21 20.49 -11.25
C GLU A 96 -1.61 21.07 -12.63
N THR A 97 -1.66 20.23 -13.66
CA THR A 97 -1.97 20.59 -15.05
C THR A 97 -3.40 20.29 -15.52
N ASN A 98 -4.28 19.66 -14.72
CA ASN A 98 -5.60 19.26 -15.20
C ASN A 98 -6.76 19.70 -14.28
N THR A 99 -7.32 20.86 -14.57
CA THR A 99 -8.47 21.46 -13.86
C THR A 99 -9.83 20.98 -14.36
N GLU A 100 -9.89 20.03 -15.29
CA GLU A 100 -11.17 19.53 -15.80
C GLU A 100 -11.94 18.78 -14.70
N PRO A 101 -13.29 18.88 -14.67
CA PRO A 101 -14.10 18.16 -13.70
C PRO A 101 -14.04 16.65 -13.92
N TRP A 102 -14.10 15.88 -12.82
CA TRP A 102 -14.17 14.41 -12.91
C TRP A 102 -15.46 13.97 -13.60
N THR A 103 -15.33 13.04 -14.54
CA THR A 103 -16.44 12.26 -15.10
C THR A 103 -16.21 10.78 -14.75
N PRO A 104 -17.26 9.93 -14.72
CA PRO A 104 -17.05 8.50 -14.51
C PRO A 104 -16.11 7.87 -15.55
N ARG A 105 -16.07 8.36 -16.80
CA ARG A 105 -15.08 7.88 -17.79
C ARG A 105 -13.64 8.16 -17.36
N ARG A 106 -13.34 9.39 -16.92
CA ARG A 106 -11.99 9.76 -16.46
C ARG A 106 -11.60 8.95 -15.22
N LEU A 107 -12.54 8.81 -14.28
CA LEU A 107 -12.34 8.00 -13.08
C LEU A 107 -12.07 6.53 -13.44
N GLY A 108 -12.85 5.96 -14.35
CA GLY A 108 -12.67 4.60 -14.86
C GLY A 108 -11.28 4.37 -15.44
N TYR A 109 -10.80 5.27 -16.30
CA TYR A 109 -9.42 5.21 -16.82
C TYR A 109 -8.37 5.29 -15.71
N LYS A 110 -8.52 6.24 -14.77
CA LYS A 110 -7.56 6.38 -13.65
C LYS A 110 -7.50 5.10 -12.82
N MET A 111 -8.65 4.50 -12.55
CA MET A 111 -8.76 3.26 -11.80
C MET A 111 -8.16 2.07 -12.55
N ALA A 112 -8.40 1.97 -13.86
CA ALA A 112 -7.82 0.93 -14.70
C ALA A 112 -6.28 1.02 -14.79
N LEU A 113 -5.70 2.22 -14.67
CA LEU A 113 -4.26 2.49 -14.83
C LEU A 113 -3.51 2.66 -13.51
N GLY A 114 -3.78 1.79 -12.54
CA GLY A 114 -3.08 1.77 -11.25
C GLY A 114 -3.96 2.10 -10.04
N GLY A 115 -5.29 2.09 -10.20
CA GLY A 115 -6.23 2.25 -9.11
C GLY A 115 -6.10 3.62 -8.43
N LEU A 116 -6.18 3.58 -7.10
CA LEU A 116 -6.05 4.74 -6.22
C LEU A 116 -4.60 5.10 -5.91
N HIS A 117 -3.63 4.41 -6.50
CA HIS A 117 -2.22 4.71 -6.28
C HIS A 117 -1.73 5.75 -7.30
N PRO A 118 -0.71 6.56 -6.97
CA PRO A 118 -0.03 7.39 -7.95
C PRO A 118 0.62 6.53 -9.04
N SER A 119 0.45 6.94 -10.30
CA SER A 119 0.97 6.23 -11.47
C SER A 119 1.90 7.15 -12.30
N PRO A 120 3.05 7.58 -11.75
CA PRO A 120 3.94 8.48 -12.47
C PRO A 120 4.51 7.82 -13.73
N VAL A 121 4.73 8.62 -14.77
CA VAL A 121 5.34 8.20 -16.04
C VAL A 121 6.68 8.91 -16.16
N GLY A 122 7.78 8.17 -16.26
CA GLY A 122 9.09 8.80 -16.33
C GLY A 122 10.29 7.88 -16.48
N THR A 123 11.48 8.49 -16.47
CA THR A 123 12.75 7.75 -16.41
C THR A 123 13.02 7.21 -14.99
N PRO A 124 13.94 6.25 -14.81
CA PRO A 124 14.27 5.71 -13.50
C PRO A 124 14.75 6.77 -12.51
N GLU A 125 15.47 7.79 -12.98
CA GLU A 125 15.92 8.93 -12.16
C GLU A 125 14.74 9.75 -11.67
N MET A 126 13.77 10.05 -12.53
CA MET A 126 12.57 10.79 -12.15
C MET A 126 11.72 10.01 -11.15
N ILE A 127 11.56 8.71 -11.34
CA ILE A 127 10.84 7.86 -10.37
C ILE A 127 11.62 7.77 -9.05
N ALA A 128 12.95 7.67 -9.10
CA ALA A 128 13.78 7.70 -7.90
C ALA A 128 13.68 9.04 -7.16
N ASP A 129 13.57 10.17 -7.86
CA ASP A 129 13.34 11.49 -7.25
C ASP A 129 12.01 11.54 -6.49
N ILE A 130 10.93 10.98 -7.07
CA ILE A 130 9.62 10.87 -6.40
C ILE A 130 9.70 9.96 -5.17
N ILE A 131 10.37 8.81 -5.30
CA ILE A 131 10.57 7.88 -4.17
C ILE A 131 11.34 8.56 -3.04
N GLN A 132 12.38 9.32 -3.39
CA GLN A 132 13.21 10.03 -2.43
C GLN A 132 12.45 11.12 -1.70
N SER A 133 11.69 11.96 -2.42
CA SER A 133 10.89 13.00 -1.77
C SER A 133 9.87 12.43 -0.80
N TRP A 134 9.21 11.32 -1.13
CA TRP A 134 8.27 10.69 -0.20
C TRP A 134 8.95 10.10 1.04
N ILE A 135 10.16 9.53 0.90
CA ILE A 135 10.93 9.07 2.07
C ILE A 135 11.32 10.26 2.95
N ASP A 136 11.89 11.30 2.36
CA ASP A 136 12.44 12.45 3.08
C ASP A 136 11.35 13.31 3.73
N GLU A 137 10.21 13.49 3.06
CA GLU A 137 9.13 14.38 3.51
C GLU A 137 8.04 13.66 4.31
N ALA A 138 7.71 12.41 3.96
CA ALA A 138 6.59 11.69 4.56
C ALA A 138 6.98 10.62 5.59
N ASP A 139 8.29 10.37 5.81
CA ASP A 139 8.82 9.38 6.76
C ASP A 139 8.25 7.97 6.54
N ILE A 140 8.31 7.51 5.29
CA ILE A 140 7.94 6.15 4.89
C ILE A 140 9.16 5.24 4.85
N ASP A 141 8.96 3.96 5.16
CA ASP A 141 10.02 2.96 5.24
C ASP A 141 10.20 2.16 3.93
N GLY A 142 9.29 2.31 2.96
CA GLY A 142 9.38 1.66 1.68
C GLY A 142 8.13 1.80 0.82
N PHE A 143 8.07 0.96 -0.22
CA PHE A 143 7.01 1.01 -1.23
C PHE A 143 6.44 -0.36 -1.53
N ASN A 144 5.11 -0.41 -1.68
CA ASN A 144 4.42 -1.48 -2.36
C ASN A 144 4.34 -1.12 -3.84
N ILE A 145 5.15 -1.77 -4.68
CA ILE A 145 5.13 -1.54 -6.12
C ILE A 145 4.01 -2.36 -6.75
N ALA A 146 2.97 -1.68 -7.23
CA ALA A 146 1.92 -2.29 -8.02
C ALA A 146 2.35 -2.36 -9.49
N TYR A 147 1.84 -3.37 -10.20
CA TYR A 147 2.15 -3.60 -11.60
C TYR A 147 1.00 -3.14 -12.49
N ILE A 148 1.34 -2.67 -13.69
CA ILE A 148 0.39 -2.46 -14.79
C ILE A 148 0.43 -3.65 -15.75
N SER A 149 1.63 -4.17 -16.01
CA SER A 149 1.85 -5.40 -16.76
C SER A 149 2.71 -6.38 -15.97
N ASN A 150 2.44 -7.67 -16.12
CA ASN A 150 3.19 -8.74 -15.45
C ASN A 150 3.77 -9.69 -16.52
N PRO A 151 5.09 -9.92 -16.57
CA PRO A 151 6.12 -9.48 -15.62
C PRO A 151 6.72 -8.08 -15.86
N GLY A 152 6.37 -7.41 -16.96
CA GLY A 152 7.07 -6.22 -17.46
C GLY A 152 7.30 -5.11 -16.43
N SER A 153 6.29 -4.73 -15.63
CA SER A 153 6.47 -3.70 -14.60
C SER A 153 7.53 -4.07 -13.55
N PHE A 154 7.64 -5.34 -13.19
CA PHE A 154 8.65 -5.80 -12.22
C PHE A 154 10.04 -5.91 -12.86
N GLU A 155 10.12 -6.29 -14.14
CA GLU A 155 11.37 -6.29 -14.89
C GLU A 155 11.95 -4.88 -15.01
N ASP A 156 11.10 -3.87 -15.24
CA ASP A 156 11.51 -2.45 -15.26
C ASP A 156 12.05 -2.00 -13.90
N VAL A 157 11.38 -2.37 -12.80
CA VAL A 157 11.88 -2.06 -11.45
C VAL A 157 13.27 -2.65 -11.26
N VAL A 158 13.44 -3.94 -11.50
CA VAL A 158 14.70 -4.65 -11.25
C VAL A 158 15.83 -4.14 -12.16
N THR A 159 15.53 -3.91 -13.43
CA THR A 159 16.55 -3.61 -14.45
C THR A 159 16.89 -2.12 -14.52
N LEU A 160 15.91 -1.25 -14.26
CA LEU A 160 16.05 0.20 -14.47
C LEU A 160 16.10 0.97 -13.15
N LEU A 161 15.18 0.72 -12.22
CA LEU A 161 15.03 1.52 -11.00
C LEU A 161 16.01 1.11 -9.88
N ILE A 162 16.14 -0.19 -9.61
CA ILE A 162 16.99 -0.70 -8.52
C ILE A 162 18.46 -0.22 -8.64
N PRO A 163 19.10 -0.19 -9.83
CA PRO A 163 20.44 0.36 -9.97
C PRO A 163 20.55 1.84 -9.52
N VAL A 164 19.58 2.68 -9.90
CA VAL A 164 19.55 4.10 -9.53
C VAL A 164 19.34 4.27 -8.02
N LEU A 165 18.41 3.52 -7.43
CA LEU A 165 18.18 3.54 -5.98
C LEU A 165 19.43 3.09 -5.20
N ARG A 166 20.17 2.11 -5.72
CA ARG A 166 21.42 1.65 -5.12
C ARG A 166 22.52 2.71 -5.18
N GLU A 167 22.69 3.36 -6.33
CA GLU A 167 23.66 4.46 -6.49
C GLU A 167 23.38 5.59 -5.49
N ARG A 168 22.11 5.86 -5.21
CA ARG A 168 21.66 6.84 -4.21
C ARG A 168 21.69 6.36 -2.76
N GLY A 169 22.05 5.09 -2.51
CA GLY A 169 22.05 4.51 -1.17
C GLY A 169 20.66 4.31 -0.54
N MET A 170 19.61 4.28 -1.36
CA MET A 170 18.21 4.18 -0.92
C MET A 170 17.71 2.74 -0.78
N ILE A 171 18.45 1.78 -1.33
CA ILE A 171 18.16 0.36 -1.18
C ILE A 171 19.44 -0.40 -0.82
N PHE A 172 19.27 -1.50 -0.08
CA PHE A 172 20.37 -2.35 0.34
C PHE A 172 21.00 -3.12 -0.83
N ASP A 173 22.30 -3.39 -0.74
CA ASP A 173 23.00 -4.25 -1.70
C ASP A 173 22.66 -5.73 -1.53
N ASP A 174 22.53 -6.15 -0.28
CA ASP A 174 22.16 -7.52 0.11
C ASP A 174 21.36 -7.52 1.43
N TYR A 175 20.73 -8.65 1.72
CA TYR A 175 19.97 -8.87 2.94
C TYR A 175 20.80 -8.57 4.19
N ALA A 176 20.23 -7.78 5.11
CA ALA A 176 20.89 -7.41 6.37
C ALA A 176 21.21 -8.62 7.26
N VAL A 177 20.40 -9.68 7.15
CA VAL A 177 20.62 -10.96 7.83
C VAL A 177 20.53 -12.08 6.78
N PRO A 178 21.65 -12.43 6.13
CA PRO A 178 21.68 -13.49 5.11
C PRO A 178 21.17 -14.83 5.66
N GLY A 179 20.21 -15.43 4.97
CA GLY A 179 19.53 -16.67 5.42
C GLY A 179 18.60 -16.48 6.62
N GLY A 180 18.43 -15.25 7.11
CA GLY A 180 17.52 -14.91 8.20
C GLY A 180 16.07 -14.84 7.76
N THR A 181 15.18 -14.69 8.74
CA THR A 181 13.74 -14.54 8.52
C THR A 181 13.40 -13.17 7.90
N PHE A 182 12.17 -13.05 7.36
CA PHE A 182 11.67 -11.77 6.87
C PHE A 182 11.72 -10.67 7.94
N ARG A 183 11.38 -10.99 9.20
CA ARG A 183 11.36 -10.01 10.29
C ARG A 183 12.75 -9.49 10.62
N GLU A 184 13.75 -10.38 10.66
CA GLU A 184 15.14 -9.98 10.89
C GLU A 184 15.65 -9.04 9.81
N ASN A 185 15.30 -9.30 8.55
CA ASN A 185 15.69 -8.46 7.42
C ASN A 185 14.93 -7.12 7.40
N LEU A 186 13.62 -7.14 7.65
CA LEU A 186 12.77 -5.95 7.71
C LEU A 186 13.19 -5.01 8.85
N LEU A 187 13.52 -5.56 10.02
CA LEU A 187 13.97 -4.78 11.19
C LEU A 187 15.49 -4.58 11.21
N ARG A 188 16.23 -5.20 10.27
CA ARG A 188 17.69 -5.22 10.21
C ARG A 188 18.34 -5.63 11.55
N GLN A 189 17.74 -6.61 12.23
CA GLN A 189 18.11 -7.03 13.58
C GLN A 189 18.28 -8.56 13.65
N PRO A 190 19.52 -9.08 13.60
CA PRO A 190 19.78 -10.51 13.80
C PRO A 190 19.20 -11.04 15.11
N GLY A 191 18.60 -12.22 15.07
CA GLY A 191 17.98 -12.87 16.24
C GLY A 191 16.55 -12.42 16.54
N GLN A 192 16.04 -11.35 15.91
CA GLN A 192 14.65 -10.89 16.07
C GLN A 192 13.69 -11.71 15.20
N THR A 193 13.67 -13.04 15.38
CA THR A 193 12.87 -13.99 14.60
C THR A 193 11.38 -13.98 14.98
N ARG A 194 11.07 -13.62 16.25
CA ARG A 194 9.72 -13.57 16.82
C ARG A 194 9.27 -12.14 17.09
N LEU A 195 8.08 -11.95 17.69
CA LEU A 195 7.57 -10.61 17.96
C LEU A 195 8.52 -9.92 18.95
N ARG A 196 8.71 -8.62 18.80
CA ARG A 196 9.45 -7.85 19.81
C ARG A 196 8.68 -7.88 21.12
N LYS A 197 9.38 -7.78 22.25
CA LYS A 197 8.76 -7.81 23.60
C LYS A 197 7.77 -6.67 23.84
N ASP A 198 7.90 -5.58 23.11
CA ASP A 198 7.00 -4.43 23.17
C ASP A 198 5.71 -4.63 22.33
N HIS A 199 5.67 -5.64 21.45
CA HIS A 199 4.50 -5.89 20.62
C HIS A 199 3.44 -6.67 21.40
N TYR A 200 2.18 -6.20 21.45
CA TYR A 200 1.08 -6.84 22.20
C TYR A 200 1.03 -8.38 22.06
N GLY A 201 1.16 -8.91 20.83
CA GLY A 201 1.19 -10.36 20.59
C GLY A 201 2.29 -11.15 21.34
N SER A 202 3.34 -10.53 21.88
CA SER A 202 4.34 -11.22 22.70
C SER A 202 3.86 -11.50 24.12
N SER A 203 2.75 -10.91 24.58
CA SER A 203 2.15 -11.25 25.89
C SER A 203 1.47 -12.62 25.92
N PHE A 204 1.40 -13.29 24.77
CA PHE A 204 0.84 -14.63 24.61
C PHE A 204 1.94 -15.66 24.32
N ASP A 205 3.21 -15.30 24.54
CA ASP A 205 4.30 -16.26 24.40
C ASP A 205 4.19 -17.30 25.51
N TYR A 206 4.33 -18.59 25.16
CA TYR A 206 4.16 -19.70 26.10
C TYR A 206 5.12 -19.60 27.30
N GLU A 207 6.28 -18.97 27.13
CA GLU A 207 7.25 -18.73 28.20
C GLU A 207 6.83 -17.62 29.17
N THR A 208 5.86 -16.78 28.79
CA THR A 208 5.36 -15.63 29.58
C THR A 208 4.00 -15.88 30.23
N VAL A 209 3.28 -16.90 29.78
CA VAL A 209 2.02 -17.33 30.38
C VAL A 209 2.36 -18.19 31.61
N GLU A 210 2.15 -17.65 32.81
CA GLU A 210 2.09 -18.49 34.01
C GLU A 210 1.08 -19.61 33.74
N ASP A 211 1.42 -20.85 34.15
CA ASP A 211 0.71 -22.11 33.92
C ASP A 211 -0.67 -22.12 34.61
N THR A 212 -1.50 -21.15 34.25
CA THR A 212 -2.83 -20.90 34.77
C THR A 212 -3.76 -21.61 33.80
N PRO A 213 -4.39 -22.72 34.20
CA PRO A 213 -5.22 -23.50 33.30
C PRO A 213 -6.45 -22.69 32.90
N VAL A 214 -6.43 -22.07 31.72
CA VAL A 214 -7.54 -21.23 31.21
C VAL A 214 -8.80 -22.07 30.92
N LEU A 215 -8.69 -23.41 30.91
CA LEU A 215 -9.74 -24.32 30.45
C LEU A 215 -10.44 -25.13 31.54
N VAL A 216 -10.24 -24.87 32.84
CA VAL A 216 -10.84 -25.74 33.87
C VAL A 216 -12.33 -25.43 34.13
N GLU A 217 -12.80 -24.21 33.92
CA GLU A 217 -14.20 -23.85 34.21
C GLU A 217 -15.23 -24.28 33.15
N GLY A 218 -14.78 -24.67 31.95
CA GLY A 218 -15.67 -25.05 30.84
C GLY A 218 -16.00 -26.55 30.75
N VAL A 219 -15.15 -27.42 31.30
CA VAL A 219 -15.28 -28.87 31.13
C VAL A 219 -16.37 -29.44 32.04
N GLU A 220 -16.54 -28.92 33.26
CA GLU A 220 -17.62 -29.35 34.16
C GLU A 220 -19.02 -29.03 33.62
N LYS A 221 -19.18 -27.97 32.81
CA LYS A 221 -20.46 -27.59 32.21
C LYS A 221 -20.85 -28.43 30.98
N LEU A 222 -19.91 -29.18 30.41
CA LEU A 222 -20.15 -29.99 29.21
C LEU A 222 -20.55 -31.44 29.51
N GLY A 223 -20.56 -31.85 30.79
CA GLY A 223 -21.04 -33.18 31.19
C GLY A 223 -20.29 -34.35 30.55
N VAL A 224 -19.10 -34.12 30.00
CA VAL A 224 -18.30 -35.19 29.38
C VAL A 224 -17.52 -35.87 30.49
N ALA A 225 -18.02 -37.03 30.90
CA ALA A 225 -17.33 -37.89 31.85
C ALA A 225 -15.91 -38.20 31.36
N SER A 226 -14.93 -37.98 32.23
CA SER A 226 -13.57 -38.45 32.07
C SER A 226 -13.59 -39.98 32.03
N ASN A 227 -13.46 -40.57 30.84
CA ASN A 227 -13.06 -41.96 30.73
C ASN A 227 -11.53 -42.00 30.84
N GLU A 228 -11.06 -42.59 31.93
CA GLU A 228 -9.67 -43.02 32.07
C GLU A 228 -9.36 -44.07 30.99
N ILE A 229 -8.34 -43.80 30.17
CA ILE A 229 -7.44 -44.80 29.55
C ILE A 229 -6.03 -44.23 29.61
#